data_AF-A0A2C9KYB4-F1
#
_entry.id   AF-A0A2C9KYB4-F1
#
_cell.length_a   1.000
_cell.length_b   1.000
_cell.length_c   1.000
_cell.angle_alpha   90.00
_cell.angle_beta   90.00
_cell.angle_gamma   90.00
#
_symmetry.space_group_name_H-M   'P 1'
#
loop_
_entity.id
_entity.type
_entity.pdbx_description
1 polymer ?
#
loop_
_entity_poly.entity_id
_entity_poly.type
_entity_poly.pdbx_seq_one_letter_code
_entity_poly.pdbx_strand_id
1 'polypeptide(L)'
;MSMSAFHYIHTQLLNYIENLRIIKDLEEAKQVGRRTHVALKAYQELLCTLDFMSKSQDEQIRQSAKVIQSNVFYVFEYRDIFVNMLRNFKESKCSRSYLRDLVEAAHIFLKMLEASSKSSKLVVQKKKGKKKKKAKKQPARNDANVEEPSEEQLVELWEGHASSEIVTILQGHPELPEGLSPFD
;
A
#
# COMPACT_ATOMS: atom_id res chain seq x y z
N MET A 1 -8.13 -26.41 -2.06
CA MET A 1 -8.62 -25.06 -1.73
C MET A 1 -8.50 -24.18 -2.96
N SER A 2 -9.52 -23.40 -3.32
CA SER A 2 -9.47 -22.49 -4.48
C SER A 2 -9.14 -21.05 -4.08
N MET A 3 -8.56 -20.28 -5.00
CA MET A 3 -8.32 -18.84 -4.81
C MET A 3 -9.62 -18.07 -4.55
N SER A 4 -10.72 -18.44 -5.21
CA SER A 4 -12.02 -17.78 -5.05
C SER A 4 -12.56 -17.93 -3.63
N ALA A 5 -12.41 -19.10 -3.01
CA ALA A 5 -12.82 -19.31 -1.62
C ALA A 5 -11.96 -18.47 -0.65
N PHE A 6 -10.65 -18.41 -0.89
CA PHE A 6 -9.75 -17.59 -0.09
C PHE A 6 -10.09 -16.09 -0.18
N HIS A 7 -10.30 -15.61 -1.41
CA HIS A 7 -10.71 -14.23 -1.67
C HIS A 7 -12.07 -13.92 -1.04
N TYR A 8 -13.05 -14.82 -1.14
CA TYR A 8 -14.37 -14.61 -0.54
C TYR A 8 -14.28 -14.38 0.98
N ILE A 9 -13.57 -15.25 1.71
CA ILE A 9 -13.43 -15.10 3.17
C ILE A 9 -12.66 -13.81 3.51
N HIS A 10 -11.62 -13.49 2.75
CA HIS A 10 -10.87 -12.25 2.92
C HIS A 10 -11.77 -11.00 2.75
N THR A 11 -12.58 -10.97 1.68
CA THR A 11 -13.52 -9.88 1.41
C THR A 11 -14.58 -9.76 2.51
N GLN A 12 -15.12 -10.88 2.99
CA GLN A 12 -16.06 -10.86 4.12
C GLN A 12 -15.41 -10.32 5.40
N LEU A 13 -14.16 -10.71 5.67
CA LEU A 13 -13.42 -10.21 6.82
C LEU A 13 -13.19 -8.70 6.73
N LEU A 14 -12.78 -8.18 5.57
CA LEU A 14 -12.64 -6.74 5.33
C LEU A 14 -13.98 -6.00 5.54
N ASN A 15 -15.07 -6.53 4.99
CA ASN A 15 -16.40 -5.95 5.17
C ASN A 15 -16.79 -5.85 6.65
N TYR A 16 -16.51 -6.87 7.45
CA TYR A 16 -16.79 -6.83 8.89
C TYR A 16 -15.90 -5.83 9.65
N ILE A 17 -14.62 -5.72 9.28
CA ILE A 17 -13.70 -4.75 9.90
C ILE A 17 -14.16 -3.31 9.59
N GLU A 18 -14.54 -3.02 8.34
CA GLU A 18 -15.05 -1.70 7.96
C GLU A 18 -16.37 -1.38 8.67
N ASN A 19 -17.31 -2.34 8.73
CA ASN A 19 -18.55 -2.17 9.49
C ASN A 19 -18.27 -1.91 10.98
N LEU A 20 -17.35 -2.64 11.59
CA LEU A 20 -16.97 -2.47 13.00
C LEU A 20 -16.42 -1.06 13.28
N ARG A 21 -15.75 -0.45 12.29
CA ARG A 21 -15.21 0.91 12.38
C ARG A 21 -16.30 1.98 12.29
N ILE A 22 -17.29 1.80 11.41
CA ILE A 22 -18.33 2.79 11.11
C ILE A 22 -19.44 2.79 12.18
N ILE A 23 -19.81 1.61 12.70
CA ILE A 23 -20.92 1.47 13.65
C ILE A 23 -20.60 2.21 14.96
N LYS A 24 -21.52 3.11 15.33
CA LYS A 24 -21.47 3.92 16.57
C LYS A 24 -22.19 3.26 17.74
N ASP A 25 -23.26 2.51 17.47
CA ASP A 25 -24.00 1.77 18.49
C ASP A 25 -23.12 0.66 19.09
N LEU A 26 -23.06 0.60 20.41
CA LEU A 26 -22.14 -0.31 21.10
C LEU A 26 -22.58 -1.78 21.00
N GLU A 27 -23.89 -2.05 21.08
CA GLU A 27 -24.41 -3.42 21.05
C GLU A 27 -24.33 -4.01 19.65
N GLU A 28 -24.65 -3.21 18.63
CA GLU A 28 -24.45 -3.58 17.23
C GLU A 28 -22.97 -3.78 16.92
N ALA A 29 -22.09 -2.89 17.41
CA ALA A 29 -20.64 -3.03 17.25
C ALA A 29 -20.12 -4.32 17.89
N LYS A 30 -20.61 -4.71 19.08
CA LYS A 30 -20.26 -5.99 19.71
C LYS A 30 -20.71 -7.18 18.88
N GLN A 31 -21.89 -7.11 18.26
CA GLN A 31 -22.38 -8.18 17.37
C GLN A 31 -21.50 -8.32 16.12
N VAL A 32 -21.11 -7.22 15.49
CA VAL A 32 -20.17 -7.24 14.36
C VAL A 32 -18.78 -7.66 14.82
N GLY A 33 -18.36 -7.31 16.02
CA GLY A 33 -17.12 -7.80 16.63
C GLY A 33 -17.08 -9.32 16.73
N ARG A 34 -18.18 -9.95 17.17
CA ARG A 34 -18.31 -11.42 17.19
C ARG A 34 -18.25 -12.02 15.77
N ARG A 35 -18.92 -11.42 14.79
CA ARG A 35 -18.87 -11.87 13.38
C ARG A 35 -17.45 -11.76 12.80
N THR A 36 -16.77 -10.65 13.08
CA THR A 36 -15.37 -10.42 12.69
C THR A 36 -14.46 -11.48 13.29
N HIS A 37 -14.68 -11.86 14.55
CA HIS A 37 -13.89 -12.92 15.20
C HIS A 37 -14.07 -14.27 14.52
N VAL A 38 -15.29 -14.66 14.18
CA VAL A 38 -15.53 -15.92 13.45
C VAL A 38 -14.88 -15.88 12.06
N ALA A 39 -15.00 -14.77 11.34
CA ALA A 39 -14.35 -14.60 10.03
C ALA A 39 -12.82 -14.65 10.12
N LEU A 40 -12.23 -14.07 11.16
CA LEU A 40 -10.80 -14.15 11.45
C LEU A 40 -10.36 -15.59 11.67
N LYS A 41 -11.11 -16.38 12.46
CA LYS A 41 -10.81 -17.79 12.65
C LYS A 41 -10.89 -18.59 11.35
N ALA A 42 -11.89 -18.32 10.51
CA ALA A 42 -11.97 -18.94 9.20
C ALA A 42 -10.75 -18.57 8.32
N TYR A 43 -10.33 -17.31 8.33
CA TYR A 43 -9.13 -16.87 7.61
C TYR A 43 -7.85 -17.52 8.15
N GLN A 44 -7.74 -17.69 9.47
CA GLN A 44 -6.65 -18.43 10.11
C GLN A 44 -6.60 -19.89 9.65
N GLU A 45 -7.73 -20.59 9.62
CA GLU A 45 -7.79 -21.97 9.10
C GLU A 45 -7.41 -22.05 7.61
N LEU A 46 -7.76 -21.03 6.82
CA LEU A 46 -7.33 -20.96 5.43
C LEU A 46 -5.80 -20.86 5.32
N LEU A 47 -5.16 -20.05 6.17
CA LEU A 47 -3.70 -19.93 6.21
C LEU A 47 -3.03 -21.23 6.68
N CYS A 48 -3.54 -21.87 7.73
CA CYS A 48 -3.04 -23.16 8.21
C CYS A 48 -3.13 -24.24 7.12
N THR A 49 -4.28 -24.31 6.43
CA THR A 49 -4.46 -25.26 5.33
C THR A 49 -3.51 -24.94 4.17
N LEU A 50 -3.30 -23.66 3.86
CA LEU A 50 -2.37 -23.25 2.83
C LEU A 50 -0.91 -23.63 3.17
N ASP A 51 -0.50 -23.44 4.42
CA ASP A 51 0.81 -23.89 4.92
C ASP A 51 0.95 -25.41 4.81
N PHE A 52 -0.08 -26.17 5.20
CA PHE A 52 -0.11 -27.62 5.06
C PHE A 52 -0.01 -28.07 3.60
N MET A 53 -0.77 -27.44 2.69
CA MET A 53 -0.72 -27.73 1.25
C MET A 53 0.68 -27.48 0.66
N SER A 54 1.38 -26.45 1.13
CA SER A 54 2.75 -26.15 0.65
C SER A 54 3.78 -27.23 1.01
N LYS A 55 3.50 -28.05 2.02
CA LYS A 55 4.34 -29.15 2.52
C LYS A 55 3.86 -30.53 2.05
N SER A 56 2.82 -30.57 1.22
CA SER A 56 2.27 -31.83 0.70
C SER A 56 3.31 -32.59 -0.14
N GLN A 57 3.22 -33.92 -0.14
CA GLN A 57 4.02 -34.77 -1.03
C GLN A 57 3.56 -34.65 -2.49
N ASP A 58 2.28 -34.34 -2.70
CA ASP A 58 1.67 -34.17 -4.02
C ASP A 58 2.08 -32.82 -4.65
N GLU A 59 2.73 -32.90 -5.80
CA GLU A 59 3.18 -31.74 -6.59
C GLU A 59 2.01 -30.86 -7.05
N GLN A 60 0.87 -31.43 -7.45
CA GLN A 60 -0.29 -30.65 -7.89
C GLN A 60 -0.81 -29.77 -6.76
N ILE A 61 -0.87 -30.31 -5.54
CA ILE A 61 -1.28 -29.58 -4.34
C ILE A 61 -0.27 -28.46 -4.02
N ARG A 62 1.03 -28.74 -4.12
CA ARG A 62 2.09 -27.72 -3.91
C ARG A 62 2.02 -26.59 -4.93
N GLN A 63 1.81 -26.90 -6.21
CA GLN A 63 1.66 -25.87 -7.26
C GLN A 63 0.43 -25.00 -7.02
N SER A 64 -0.69 -25.60 -6.64
CA SER A 64 -1.89 -24.85 -6.24
C SER A 64 -1.62 -23.94 -5.05
N ALA A 65 -0.93 -24.44 -4.01
CA ALA A 65 -0.55 -23.65 -2.85
C ALA A 65 0.35 -22.47 -3.21
N LYS A 66 1.32 -22.67 -4.13
CA LYS A 66 2.24 -21.63 -4.58
C LYS A 66 1.53 -20.45 -5.24
N VAL A 67 0.49 -20.72 -6.05
CA VAL A 67 -0.34 -19.67 -6.66
C VAL A 67 -1.06 -18.84 -5.59
N ILE A 68 -1.62 -19.51 -4.58
CA ILE A 68 -2.33 -18.83 -3.49
C ILE A 68 -1.36 -18.02 -2.62
N GLN A 69 -0.23 -18.61 -2.24
CA GLN A 69 0.82 -17.94 -1.46
C GLN A 69 1.35 -16.69 -2.16
N SER A 70 1.56 -16.74 -3.48
CA SER A 70 1.98 -15.57 -4.25
C SER A 70 1.00 -14.40 -4.10
N ASN A 71 -0.30 -14.66 -4.23
CA ASN A 71 -1.31 -13.62 -4.02
C ASN A 71 -1.26 -13.09 -2.58
N VAL A 72 -1.25 -13.98 -1.59
CA VAL A 72 -1.25 -13.63 -0.16
C VAL A 72 -0.03 -12.79 0.24
N PHE A 73 1.14 -13.04 -0.33
CA PHE A 73 2.39 -12.34 0.05
C PHE A 73 2.74 -11.12 -0.83
N TYR A 74 2.12 -10.95 -2.00
CA TYR A 74 2.46 -9.84 -2.91
C TYR A 74 1.34 -8.84 -3.11
N VAL A 75 0.08 -9.25 -3.02
CA VAL A 75 -1.06 -8.34 -3.11
C VAL A 75 -1.22 -7.62 -1.76
N PHE A 76 -1.36 -6.30 -1.80
CA PHE A 76 -1.29 -5.44 -0.62
C PHE A 76 -2.45 -5.70 0.35
N GLU A 77 -3.63 -5.92 -0.20
CA GLU A 77 -4.90 -6.14 0.49
C GLU A 77 -4.81 -7.34 1.45
N TYR A 78 -4.22 -8.45 1.01
CA TYR A 78 -4.02 -9.62 1.87
C TYR A 78 -2.95 -9.38 2.93
N ARG A 79 -1.89 -8.63 2.63
CA ARG A 79 -0.79 -8.39 3.58
C ARG A 79 -1.14 -7.43 4.70
N ASP A 80 -1.89 -6.38 4.39
CA ASP A 80 -2.13 -5.30 5.34
C ASP A 80 -3.21 -5.64 6.38
N ILE A 81 -3.99 -6.72 6.16
CA ILE A 81 -5.14 -7.07 6.98
C ILE A 81 -4.81 -7.21 8.47
N PHE A 82 -3.74 -7.91 8.82
CA PHE A 82 -3.35 -8.12 10.22
C PHE A 82 -2.90 -6.82 10.89
N VAL A 83 -2.14 -6.00 10.17
CA VAL A 83 -1.68 -4.69 10.66
C VAL A 83 -2.87 -3.76 10.89
N ASN A 84 -3.81 -3.76 9.95
CA ASN A 84 -5.05 -2.99 10.04
C ASN A 84 -5.89 -3.42 11.26
N MET A 85 -6.11 -4.72 11.45
CA MET A 85 -6.89 -5.27 12.57
C MET A 85 -6.24 -4.98 13.93
N LEU A 86 -4.92 -5.16 14.04
CA LEU A 86 -4.17 -4.91 15.28
C LEU A 86 -4.19 -3.42 15.66
N ARG A 87 -3.97 -2.54 14.68
CA ARG A 87 -3.98 -1.08 14.89
C ARG A 87 -5.35 -0.57 15.34
N ASN A 88 -6.42 -1.16 14.82
CA ASN A 88 -7.80 -0.70 15.06
C ASN A 88 -8.53 -1.48 16.17
N PHE A 89 -7.83 -2.35 16.91
CA PHE A 89 -8.43 -3.08 18.03
C PHE A 89 -8.98 -2.13 19.11
N LYS A 90 -10.19 -2.42 19.60
CA LYS A 90 -10.84 -1.70 20.69
C LYS A 90 -11.44 -2.71 21.67
N GLU A 91 -11.00 -2.68 22.93
CA GLU A 91 -11.50 -3.58 23.99
C GLU A 91 -13.00 -3.38 24.28
N SER A 92 -13.58 -2.21 23.94
CA SER A 92 -15.02 -1.95 24.06
C SER A 92 -15.87 -2.72 23.04
N LYS A 93 -15.32 -3.01 21.86
CA LYS A 93 -16.03 -3.63 20.73
C LYS A 93 -15.65 -5.10 20.53
N CYS A 94 -14.43 -5.49 20.95
CA CYS A 94 -13.85 -6.81 20.71
C CYS A 94 -13.43 -7.47 22.03
N SER A 95 -13.57 -8.79 22.11
CA SER A 95 -13.14 -9.57 23.27
C SER A 95 -11.61 -9.73 23.34
N ARG A 96 -11.09 -10.09 24.51
CA ARG A 96 -9.68 -10.49 24.67
C ARG A 96 -9.34 -11.77 23.89
N SER A 97 -10.28 -12.70 23.76
CA SER A 97 -10.09 -13.91 22.94
C SER A 97 -9.89 -13.57 21.47
N TYR A 98 -10.61 -12.57 20.94
CA TYR A 98 -10.39 -12.07 19.59
C TYR A 98 -8.96 -11.55 19.40
N LEU A 99 -8.44 -10.76 20.35
CA LEU A 99 -7.09 -10.23 20.26
C LEU A 99 -6.04 -11.36 20.28
N ARG A 100 -6.21 -12.36 21.15
CA ARG A 100 -5.32 -13.53 21.20
C ARG A 100 -5.29 -14.25 19.85
N ASP A 101 -6.46 -14.59 19.33
CA ASP A 101 -6.58 -15.33 18.07
C ASP A 101 -6.08 -14.48 16.88
N LEU A 102 -6.22 -13.15 16.93
CA LEU A 102 -5.65 -12.22 15.94
C LEU A 102 -4.12 -12.23 15.95
N VAL A 103 -3.51 -12.20 17.13
CA VAL A 103 -2.04 -12.29 17.27
C VAL A 103 -1.55 -13.66 16.78
N GLU A 104 -2.29 -14.73 17.07
CA GLU A 104 -1.98 -16.08 16.59
C GLU A 104 -2.05 -16.18 15.06
N ALA A 105 -3.12 -15.66 14.44
CA ALA A 105 -3.26 -15.63 12.99
C ALA A 105 -2.15 -14.79 12.31
N ALA A 106 -1.79 -13.64 12.90
CA ALA A 106 -0.67 -12.83 12.43
C ALA A 106 0.67 -13.58 12.56
N HIS A 107 0.88 -14.31 13.65
CA HIS A 107 2.07 -15.14 13.83
C HIS A 107 2.16 -16.24 12.76
N ILE A 108 1.06 -16.95 12.48
CA ILE A 108 1.00 -17.97 11.42
C ILE A 108 1.39 -17.36 10.08
N PHE A 109 0.79 -16.22 9.72
CA PHE A 109 1.12 -15.51 8.48
C PHE A 109 2.60 -15.16 8.38
N LEU A 110 3.19 -14.58 9.44
CA LEU A 110 4.61 -14.21 9.46
C LEU A 110 5.53 -15.43 9.36
N LYS A 111 5.16 -16.55 10.00
CA LYS A 111 5.91 -17.82 9.93
C LYS A 111 5.89 -18.40 8.52
N MET A 112 4.74 -18.36 7.85
CA MET A 112 4.63 -18.77 6.44
C MET A 112 5.46 -17.86 5.53
N LEU A 113 5.42 -16.53 5.78
CA LEU A 113 6.21 -15.56 5.04
C LEU A 113 7.71 -15.82 5.21
N GLU A 114 8.18 -16.10 6.43
CA GLU A 114 9.58 -16.44 6.71
C GLU A 114 10.03 -17.69 5.93
N ALA A 115 9.22 -18.75 5.94
CA ALA A 115 9.51 -19.97 5.21
C ALA A 115 9.61 -19.72 3.69
N SER A 116 8.70 -18.91 3.14
CA SER A 116 8.71 -18.50 1.73
C SER A 116 9.89 -17.59 1.39
N SER A 117 10.32 -16.73 2.32
CA SER A 117 11.48 -15.83 2.17
C SER A 117 12.81 -16.58 2.04
N LYS A 118 12.95 -17.70 2.74
CA LYS A 118 14.18 -18.51 2.73
C LYS A 118 14.32 -19.32 1.44
N SER A 119 13.20 -19.65 0.81
CA SER A 119 13.14 -20.49 -0.40
C SER A 119 12.96 -19.68 -1.70
N SER A 120 12.52 -18.42 -1.61
CA SER A 120 12.32 -17.51 -2.74
C SER A 120 12.96 -16.15 -2.45
N LYS A 121 13.62 -15.53 -3.44
CA LYS A 121 14.10 -14.15 -3.34
C LYS A 121 12.89 -13.21 -3.30
N LEU A 122 12.30 -12.98 -2.13
CA LEU A 122 11.24 -11.98 -1.93
C LEU A 122 11.74 -10.62 -2.43
N VAL A 123 11.12 -10.14 -3.50
CA VAL A 123 11.42 -8.82 -4.05
C VAL A 123 10.58 -7.80 -3.31
N VAL A 124 11.17 -7.17 -2.29
CA VAL A 124 10.52 -6.05 -1.61
C VAL A 124 10.74 -4.79 -2.44
N GLN A 125 9.65 -4.20 -2.96
CA GLN A 125 9.71 -2.86 -3.53
C GLN A 125 10.08 -1.87 -2.42
N LYS A 126 11.32 -1.39 -2.43
CA LYS A 126 11.73 -0.28 -1.56
C LYS A 126 10.92 0.94 -1.96
N LYS A 127 9.98 1.34 -1.11
CA LYS A 127 9.30 2.64 -1.22
C LYS A 127 10.40 3.70 -1.13
N LYS A 128 10.74 4.36 -2.25
CA LYS A 128 11.69 5.48 -2.24
C LYS A 128 11.18 6.47 -1.21
N GLY A 129 11.89 6.59 -0.09
CA GLY A 129 11.49 7.51 0.98
C GLY A 129 11.30 8.88 0.36
N LYS A 130 10.12 9.49 0.54
CA LYS A 130 9.92 10.90 0.22
C LYS A 130 11.00 11.65 0.99
N LYS A 131 12.05 12.11 0.30
CA LYS A 131 13.06 12.99 0.89
C LYS A 131 12.27 14.15 1.49
N LYS A 132 12.21 14.26 2.82
CA LYS A 132 11.73 15.47 3.47
C LYS A 132 12.61 16.59 2.91
N LYS A 133 12.05 17.47 2.08
CA LYS A 133 12.71 18.73 1.73
C LYS A 133 13.07 19.36 3.08
N LYS A 134 14.38 19.50 3.36
CA LYS A 134 14.84 20.27 4.52
C LYS A 134 14.16 21.63 4.40
N ALA A 135 13.34 21.99 5.38
CA ALA A 135 12.82 23.34 5.48
C ALA A 135 14.04 24.27 5.55
N LYS A 136 14.36 24.94 4.44
CA LYS A 136 15.29 26.06 4.44
C LYS A 136 14.63 27.13 5.32
N LYS A 137 15.30 27.50 6.41
CA LYS A 137 14.99 28.70 7.17
C LYS A 137 14.96 29.87 6.17
N GLN A 138 13.80 30.49 6.00
CA GLN A 138 13.68 31.79 5.35
C GLN A 138 14.30 32.85 6.26
N PRO A 139 15.09 33.80 5.74
CA PRO A 139 14.98 35.19 6.15
C PRO A 139 13.86 35.84 5.33
N ALA A 140 13.03 36.62 6.02
CA ALA A 140 11.93 37.38 5.44
C ALA A 140 12.41 38.37 4.37
N ARG A 141 11.60 38.56 3.31
CA ARG A 141 11.37 39.85 2.64
C ARG A 141 10.10 39.80 1.79
N ASN A 142 9.42 40.94 1.79
CA ASN A 142 8.03 41.20 1.40
C ASN A 142 7.72 41.05 -0.10
N ASP A 143 6.42 40.81 -0.35
CA ASP A 143 5.58 41.29 -1.45
C ASP A 143 6.13 41.26 -2.89
N ALA A 144 5.60 40.35 -3.71
CA ALA A 144 4.75 40.70 -4.83
C ALA A 144 4.00 39.45 -5.34
N ASN A 145 2.69 39.57 -5.48
CA ASN A 145 1.79 38.62 -6.10
C ASN A 145 2.21 38.40 -7.57
N VAL A 146 2.74 37.21 -7.90
CA VAL A 146 2.96 36.80 -9.30
C VAL A 146 1.90 35.76 -9.61
N GLU A 147 0.87 36.20 -10.34
CA GLU A 147 -0.12 35.33 -10.98
C GLU A 147 0.62 34.39 -11.93
N GLU A 148 0.47 33.07 -11.75
CA GLU A 148 1.02 32.08 -12.67
C GLU A 148 0.38 32.28 -14.07
N PRO A 149 1.17 32.42 -15.14
CA PRO A 149 0.62 32.67 -16.49
C PRO A 149 -0.28 31.51 -16.95
N SER A 150 -1.38 31.84 -17.62
CA SER A 150 -2.28 30.85 -18.22
C SER A 150 -1.55 30.00 -19.27
N GLU A 151 -2.00 28.77 -19.47
CA GLU A 151 -1.40 27.80 -20.41
C GLU A 151 -1.28 28.35 -21.84
N GLU A 152 -2.23 29.20 -22.25
CA GLU A 152 -2.21 29.88 -23.56
C GLU A 152 -1.09 30.92 -23.67
N GLN A 153 -0.79 31.64 -22.59
CA GLN A 153 0.29 32.64 -22.55
C GLN A 153 1.67 31.98 -22.54
N LEU A 154 1.78 30.79 -21.92
CA LEU A 154 3.00 29.99 -21.94
C LEU A 154 3.32 29.45 -23.33
N VAL A 155 2.29 29.04 -24.08
CA VAL A 155 2.45 28.59 -25.47
C VAL A 155 2.88 29.75 -26.36
N GLU A 156 2.30 30.94 -26.21
CA GLU A 156 2.68 32.11 -27.01
C GLU A 156 4.12 32.57 -26.71
N LEU A 157 4.54 32.53 -25.44
CA LEU A 157 5.91 32.86 -25.04
C LEU A 157 6.92 31.84 -25.58
N TRP A 158 6.54 30.56 -25.58
CA TRP A 158 7.37 29.47 -26.11
C TRP A 158 7.55 29.60 -27.63
N GLU A 159 6.46 29.79 -28.37
CA GLU A 159 6.49 29.89 -29.82
C GLU A 159 7.16 31.20 -30.28
N GLY A 160 6.91 32.33 -29.60
CA GLY A 160 7.40 33.64 -30.01
C GLY A 160 8.88 33.90 -29.71
N HIS A 161 9.36 33.51 -28.52
CA HIS A 161 10.70 33.87 -28.06
C HIS A 161 11.64 32.65 -27.92
N ALA A 162 11.21 31.62 -27.20
CA ALA A 162 12.09 30.50 -26.88
C ALA A 162 12.41 29.63 -28.11
N SER A 163 11.43 29.40 -28.98
CA SER A 163 11.61 28.55 -30.17
C SER A 163 12.64 29.13 -31.14
N SER A 164 12.58 30.45 -31.38
CA SER A 164 13.42 31.14 -32.36
C SER A 164 14.87 31.24 -31.88
N GLU A 165 15.08 31.49 -30.58
CA GLU A 165 16.41 31.51 -29.97
C GLU A 165 17.07 30.12 -29.99
N ILE A 166 16.33 29.06 -29.67
CA ILE A 166 16.84 27.68 -29.71
C ILE A 166 17.21 27.26 -31.14
N VAL A 167 16.36 27.59 -32.13
CA VAL A 167 16.65 27.30 -33.54
C VAL A 167 17.90 28.05 -34.01
N THR A 168 18.08 29.30 -33.60
CA THR A 168 19.26 30.11 -33.94
C THR A 168 20.54 29.54 -33.33
N ILE A 169 20.49 29.03 -32.10
CA ILE A 169 21.62 28.36 -31.44
C ILE A 169 21.95 27.03 -32.14
N LEU A 170 20.93 26.24 -32.52
CA LEU A 170 21.12 24.97 -33.23
C LEU A 170 21.72 25.16 -34.64
N GLN A 171 21.53 26.33 -35.26
CA GLN A 171 22.09 26.68 -36.56
C GLN A 171 23.55 27.20 -36.48
N GLY A 172 24.15 27.25 -35.29
CA GLY A 172 25.61 27.27 -35.13
C GLY A 172 26.25 28.60 -34.70
N HIS A 173 25.53 29.52 -34.06
CA HIS A 173 26.16 30.67 -33.38
C HIS A 173 26.48 30.35 -31.90
N PRO A 174 27.66 30.71 -31.35
CA PRO A 174 28.13 30.21 -30.05
C PRO A 174 27.85 31.12 -28.84
N GLU A 175 27.06 32.19 -28.96
CA GLU A 175 26.81 33.08 -27.82
C GLU A 175 25.50 32.72 -27.10
N LEU A 176 25.63 31.96 -26.02
CA LEU A 176 24.57 31.75 -25.04
C LEU A 176 24.35 33.05 -24.25
N PRO A 177 23.10 33.47 -23.99
CA PRO A 177 22.83 34.58 -23.09
C PRO A 177 23.35 34.24 -21.68
N GLU A 178 24.41 34.92 -21.24
CA GLU A 178 24.88 34.82 -19.86
C GLU A 178 23.85 35.47 -18.93
N GLY A 179 23.09 34.66 -18.20
CA GLY A 179 22.23 35.17 -17.14
C GLY A 179 21.08 34.28 -16.67
N LEU A 180 20.70 33.24 -17.41
CA LEU A 180 19.57 32.38 -17.02
C LEU A 180 20.06 31.08 -16.38
N SER A 181 20.17 31.10 -15.05
CA SER A 181 20.25 29.89 -14.24
C SER A 181 18.91 29.13 -14.34
N PRO A 182 18.88 27.82 -14.68
CA PRO A 182 17.63 27.07 -14.82
C PRO A 182 16.91 26.78 -13.49
N PHE A 183 17.41 27.30 -12.36
CA PHE A 183 17.00 26.89 -11.02
C PHE A 183 16.97 28.04 -9.99
N ASP A 184 16.40 29.19 -10.34
CA ASP A 184 15.73 30.01 -9.31
C ASP A 184 14.23 29.68 -9.25
#